data_AF-A0A929FRF9-F1
#
_entry.id   AF-A0A929FRF9-F1
#
_cell.length_a   1.000
_cell.length_b   1.000
_cell.length_c   1.000
_cell.angle_alpha   90.00
_cell.angle_beta   90.00
_cell.angle_gamma   90.00
#
_symmetry.space_group_name_H-M   'P 1'
#
loop_
_entity.id
_entity.type
_entity.pdbx_description
1 polymer ?
#
loop_
_entity_poly.entity_id
_entity_poly.type
_entity_poly.pdbx_seq_one_letter_code
_entity_poly.pdbx_strand_id
1 'polypeptide(L)'
;MPSPDSFTEVTFHYINGETESFEFPVTPEAFQEQLPVLLSQPCWTLNLFDQTVLIFTAQVIKVEVKPPLTELQGQGIFTDAQRVTALTRGAKV
;
A
#
# COMPACT_ATOMS: atom_id res chain seq x y z
N MET A 1 0.29 25.30 4.99
CA MET A 1 -0.40 24.31 4.14
C MET A 1 0.43 23.04 4.22
N PRO A 2 -0.12 21.88 4.60
CA PRO A 2 0.63 20.64 4.53
C PRO A 2 0.93 20.36 3.05
N SER A 3 2.20 20.07 2.74
CA SER A 3 2.65 19.69 1.40
C SER A 3 1.98 18.37 0.97
N PRO A 4 1.77 18.16 -0.34
CA PRO A 4 1.17 16.94 -0.89
C PRO A 4 1.88 15.63 -0.50
N ASP A 5 3.07 15.69 0.11
CA ASP A 5 3.80 14.54 0.67
C ASP A 5 3.34 14.13 2.09
N SER A 6 2.25 14.73 2.60
CA SER A 6 1.74 14.46 3.95
C SER A 6 0.77 13.28 4.02
N PHE A 7 0.45 12.66 2.88
CA PHE A 7 -0.52 11.57 2.79
C PHE A 7 0.08 10.33 2.13
N THR A 8 -0.36 9.17 2.60
CA THR A 8 -0.01 7.87 2.05
C THR A 8 -1.29 7.19 1.56
N GLU A 9 -1.39 6.93 0.26
CA GLU A 9 -2.47 6.12 -0.32
C GLU A 9 -2.11 4.64 -0.16
N VAL A 10 -3.02 3.87 0.42
CA VAL A 10 -2.90 2.42 0.54
C VAL A 10 -4.07 1.77 -0.17
N THR A 11 -3.78 0.84 -1.06
CA THR A 11 -4.76 0.10 -1.83
C THR A 11 -4.73 -1.37 -1.42
N PHE A 12 -5.88 -1.87 -0.96
CA PHE A 12 -6.11 -3.26 -0.57
C PHE A 12 -6.74 -4.03 -1.72
N HIS A 13 -6.15 -5.16 -2.08
CA HIS A 13 -6.70 -6.09 -3.06
C HIS A 13 -7.23 -7.32 -2.32
N TYR A 14 -8.50 -7.66 -2.50
CA TYR A 14 -9.18 -8.73 -1.74
C TYR A 14 -9.23 -10.06 -2.51
N ILE A 15 -9.43 -11.16 -1.79
CA ILE A 15 -9.52 -12.52 -2.37
C ILE A 15 -10.66 -12.67 -3.39
N ASN A 16 -11.72 -11.87 -3.27
CA ASN A 16 -12.88 -11.88 -4.15
C ASN A 16 -12.66 -11.06 -5.44
N GLY A 17 -11.49 -10.44 -5.59
CA GLY A 17 -11.14 -9.59 -6.73
C GLY A 17 -11.50 -8.11 -6.56
N GLU A 18 -12.14 -7.72 -5.46
CA GLU A 18 -12.42 -6.31 -5.17
C GLU A 18 -11.15 -5.55 -4.75
N THR A 19 -11.19 -4.24 -4.87
CA THR A 19 -10.08 -3.37 -4.51
C THR A 19 -10.62 -2.08 -3.89
N GLU A 20 -10.01 -1.66 -2.78
CA GLU A 20 -10.35 -0.42 -2.09
C GLU A 20 -9.08 0.38 -1.80
N SER A 21 -9.16 1.71 -1.93
CA SER A 21 -8.05 2.63 -1.69
C SER A 21 -8.42 3.64 -0.62
N PHE A 22 -7.49 3.91 0.29
CA PHE A 22 -7.66 4.87 1.38
C PHE A 22 -6.45 5.78 1.50
N GLU A 23 -6.69 7.06 1.80
CA GLU A 23 -5.63 8.03 2.11
C GLU A 23 -5.43 8.11 3.63
N PHE A 24 -4.19 7.90 4.06
CA PHE A 24 -3.78 8.00 5.45
C PHE A 24 -3.10 9.36 5.65
N PRO A 25 -3.46 10.13 6.69
CA PRO A 25 -2.88 11.45 6.98
C PRO A 25 -1.50 11.32 7.64
N VAL A 26 -0.62 10.51 7.05
CA VAL A 26 0.76 10.28 7.48
C VAL A 26 1.67 10.28 6.25
N THR A 27 2.92 10.69 6.43
CA THR A 27 3.92 10.60 5.37
C THR A 27 4.30 9.13 5.10
N PRO A 28 4.84 8.80 3.91
CA PRO A 28 5.28 7.43 3.60
C PRO A 28 6.30 6.88 4.59
N GLU A 29 7.20 7.71 5.10
CA GLU A 29 8.22 7.33 6.08
C GLU A 29 7.57 6.94 7.41
N ALA A 30 6.63 7.75 7.90
CA ALA A 30 5.89 7.45 9.12
C ALA A 30 5.02 6.18 8.96
N PHE A 31 4.44 5.97 7.78
CA PHE A 31 3.71 4.74 7.47
C PHE A 31 4.64 3.51 7.46
N GLN A 32 5.84 3.65 6.90
CA GLN A 32 6.85 2.58 6.83
C GLN A 32 7.23 2.06 8.22
N GLU A 33 7.41 2.95 9.20
CA GLU A 33 7.73 2.57 10.58
C GLU A 33 6.65 1.68 11.22
N GLN A 34 5.38 1.89 10.86
CA GLN A 34 4.25 1.13 11.39
C GLN A 34 3.97 -0.15 10.60
N LEU A 35 4.45 -0.24 9.36
CA LEU A 35 4.13 -1.32 8.43
C LEU A 35 4.40 -2.73 9.00
N PRO A 36 5.53 -3.04 9.66
CA PRO A 36 5.77 -4.38 10.21
C PRO A 36 4.73 -4.79 11.25
N VAL A 37 4.34 -3.86 12.12
CA VAL A 37 3.31 -4.10 13.14
C VAL A 37 1.96 -4.29 12.47
N LEU A 38 1.60 -3.41 11.53
CA LEU A 38 0.34 -3.49 10.79
C LEU A 38 0.20 -4.83 10.05
N LEU A 39 1.24 -5.27 9.32
CA LEU A 39 1.23 -6.56 8.61
C LEU A 39 1.07 -7.78 9.52
N SER A 40 1.40 -7.65 10.81
CA SER A 40 1.21 -8.73 11.81
C SER A 40 -0.19 -8.74 12.44
N GLN A 41 -0.97 -7.67 12.30
CA GLN A 41 -2.29 -7.58 12.90
C GLN A 41 -3.35 -8.33 12.06
N PRO A 42 -4.30 -9.04 12.70
CA PRO A 42 -5.37 -9.74 12.00
C PRO A 42 -6.43 -8.79 11.42
N CYS A 43 -6.45 -7.54 11.88
CA CYS A 43 -7.41 -6.52 11.46
C CYS A 43 -6.78 -5.14 11.50
N TRP A 44 -7.03 -4.32 10.48
CA TRP A 44 -6.69 -2.90 10.48
C TRP A 44 -7.96 -2.09 10.73
N THR A 45 -7.88 -1.12 11.64
CA THR A 45 -9.02 -0.24 11.97
C THR A 45 -8.77 1.12 11.36
N LEU A 46 -9.64 1.51 10.42
CA LEU A 46 -9.59 2.81 9.76
C LEU A 46 -10.76 3.65 10.25
N ASN A 47 -10.47 4.81 10.84
CA ASN A 47 -11.50 5.77 11.21
C ASN A 47 -11.58 6.82 10.10
N LEU A 48 -12.60 6.69 9.25
CA LEU A 48 -12.96 7.69 8.25
C LEU A 48 -13.76 8.81 8.94
N PHE A 49 -14.08 9.86 8.18
CA PHE A 49 -14.76 11.03 8.73
C PHE A 49 -16.20 10.72 9.21
N ASP A 50 -16.87 9.72 8.62
CA ASP A 50 -18.27 9.36 8.87
C ASP A 50 -18.47 7.92 9.35
N GLN A 51 -17.47 7.05 9.21
CA GLN A 51 -17.57 5.65 9.61
C GLN A 51 -16.24 5.04 10.03
N THR A 52 -16.31 3.94 10.77
CA THR A 52 -15.15 3.07 11.04
C THR A 52 -15.19 1.86 10.10
N VAL A 53 -14.07 1.60 9.44
CA VAL A 53 -13.87 0.42 8.58
C VAL A 53 -12.89 -0.52 9.26
N LEU A 54 -13.22 -1.81 9.29
CA LEU A 54 -12.38 -2.88 9.79
C LEU A 54 -11.95 -3.76 8.61
N ILE A 55 -10.66 -3.69 8.26
CA ILE A 55 -10.09 -4.52 7.19
C ILE A 55 -9.51 -5.77 7.83
N PHE A 56 -10.13 -6.92 7.60
CA PHE A 56 -9.60 -8.22 8.01
C PHE A 56 -8.48 -8.64 7.06
N THR A 57 -7.25 -8.69 7.55
CA THR A 57 -6.06 -8.95 6.72
C THR A 57 -6.06 -10.35 6.12
N ALA A 58 -6.80 -11.30 6.72
CA ALA A 58 -7.04 -12.64 6.18
C ALA A 58 -7.77 -12.64 4.82
N GLN A 59 -8.44 -11.55 4.46
CA GLN A 59 -9.16 -11.40 3.18
C GLN A 59 -8.35 -10.60 2.14
N VAL A 60 -7.18 -10.07 2.50
CA VAL A 60 -6.34 -9.24 1.64
C VAL A 60 -5.23 -10.09 1.02
N ILE A 61 -5.09 -10.04 -0.31
CA ILE A 61 -4.06 -10.79 -1.06
C ILE A 61 -2.82 -9.96 -1.39
N LYS A 62 -2.98 -8.63 -1.46
CA LYS A 62 -1.90 -7.71 -1.84
C LYS A 62 -2.24 -6.31 -1.33
N VAL A 63 -1.22 -5.60 -0.88
CA VAL A 63 -1.28 -4.19 -0.52
C VAL A 63 -0.35 -3.40 -1.45
N GLU A 64 -0.84 -2.29 -1.98
CA GLU A 64 -0.05 -1.33 -2.76
C GLU A 64 -0.01 0.00 -2.01
N VAL A 65 1.16 0.64 -1.93
CA VAL A 65 1.37 1.90 -1.20
C VAL A 65 1.92 2.95 -2.15
N LYS A 66 1.38 4.17 -2.10
CA LYS A 66 1.88 5.33 -2.82
C LYS A 66 1.95 6.55 -1.88
N PRO A 67 2.98 7.41 -2.00
CA PRO A 67 4.25 7.22 -2.71
C PRO A 67 5.03 5.94 -2.32
N PRO A 68 6.01 5.49 -3.11
CA PRO A 68 6.77 4.28 -2.80
C PRO A 68 7.60 4.42 -1.52
N LEU A 69 7.62 3.37 -0.72
CA LEU A 69 8.46 3.27 0.48
C LEU A 69 9.92 3.05 0.05
N THR A 70 10.79 4.02 0.32
CA THR A 70 12.10 4.15 -0.33
C THR A 70 13.26 3.49 0.42
N GLU A 71 13.06 3.03 1.65
CA GLU A 71 14.17 2.54 2.50
C GLU A 71 13.95 1.15 3.11
N LEU A 72 13.04 0.34 2.55
CA LEU A 72 12.87 -1.03 3.01
C LEU A 72 14.13 -1.86 2.72
N GLN A 73 14.68 -2.49 3.76
CA GLN A 73 15.86 -3.36 3.68
C GLN A 73 15.57 -4.69 4.39
N GLY A 74 16.12 -5.79 3.86
CA GLY A 74 16.00 -7.12 4.48
C GLY A 74 15.79 -8.24 3.47
N GLN A 75 15.66 -9.47 3.98
CA GLN A 75 15.39 -10.64 3.16
C GLN A 75 14.01 -10.54 2.53
N GLY A 76 13.92 -10.78 1.21
CA GLY A 76 12.66 -10.72 0.46
C GLY A 76 12.28 -9.32 -0.03
N ILE A 77 13.11 -8.30 0.25
CA ILE A 77 12.96 -6.95 -0.32
C ILE A 77 13.83 -6.85 -1.58
N PHE A 78 13.22 -6.41 -2.68
CA PHE A 78 13.91 -6.16 -3.95
C PHE A 78 13.76 -4.69 -4.30
N THR A 79 14.88 -3.97 -4.35
CA THR A 79 14.93 -2.57 -4.78
C THR A 79 14.83 -2.49 -6.31
N ASP A 80 14.28 -1.40 -6.82
CA ASP A 80 14.18 -1.10 -8.27
C ASP A 80 13.46 -2.16 -9.12
N ALA A 81 12.54 -2.92 -8.52
CA ALA A 81 11.71 -3.87 -9.23
C ALA A 81 10.79 -3.16 -10.25
N GLN A 82 10.72 -3.69 -11.48
CA GLN A 82 9.89 -3.13 -12.55
C GLN A 82 8.66 -4.00 -12.81
N ARG A 83 7.49 -3.37 -12.87
CA ARG A 83 6.26 -4.04 -13.32
C ARG A 83 6.33 -4.23 -14.83
N VAL A 84 6.45 -5.48 -15.27
CA VAL A 84 6.34 -5.84 -16.70
C VAL A 84 4.88 -6.11 -17.03
N THR A 85 4.35 -5.42 -18.04
CA THR A 85 3.03 -5.72 -18.62
C THR A 85 3.23 -6.31 -20.02
N ALA A 86 2.22 -7.01 -20.55
CA ALA A 86 2.32 -7.64 -21.87
C ALA A 86 2.58 -6.65 -23.04
N LEU A 87 2.47 -5.34 -22.80
CA LEU A 87 2.60 -4.27 -23.80
C LEU A 87 4.07 -3.93 -24.17
N THR A 88 5.08 -4.44 -23.47
CA THR A 88 6.49 -4.05 -23.73
C THR A 88 7.14 -4.70 -24.96
N ARG A 89 6.41 -5.49 -25.76
CA ARG A 89 6.94 -6.14 -26.98
C ARG A 89 6.59 -5.44 -28.31
N GLY A 90 5.80 -4.36 -28.30
CA GLY A 90 5.30 -3.73 -29.53
C GLY A 90 6.13 -2.57 -30.10
N ALA A 91 7.08 -2.01 -29.35
CA ALA A 91 7.82 -0.80 -29.75
C ALA A 91 9.25 -1.11 -30.16
N LYS A 92 9.43 -1.93 -31.20
CA LYS A 92 10.67 -2.00 -31.96
C LYS A 92 10.39 -2.50 -33.37
N VAL A 93 9.99 -1.58 -34.26
CA VAL A 93 10.13 -1.71 -35.71
C VAL A 93 10.66 -0.38 -36.22
#